data_AF-A0A1I2I838-F1
#
_entry.id   AF-A0A1I2I838-F1
#
_cell.length_a   1.000
_cell.length_b   1.000
_cell.length_c   1.000
_cell.angle_alpha   90.00
_cell.angle_beta   90.00
_cell.angle_gamma   90.00
#
_symmetry.space_group_name_H-M   'P 1'
#
loop_
_entity.id
_entity.type
_entity.pdbx_description
1 polymer ?
#
loop_
_entity_poly.entity_id
_entity_poly.type
_entity_poly.pdbx_seq_one_letter_code
_entity_poly.pdbx_strand_id
1 'polypeptide(L)'
;MTDRKTLSISLGAHRQLEKLGDQLGLSHKDLVSAMLQFFAVTKLDPRYPKADAPDIVLKKLTDKVDALDKRFIGFIREQEKTLLKPMQADVQALRQASESSSPAGLTPAQLEEQLTGVVEAVQTLLRLSFRTALVDNALRSEYKQQADQLIAQQNGL
;
A
#
# COMPACT_ATOMS: atom_id res chain seq x y z
N MET A 1 29.04 -43.66 13.62
CA MET A 1 29.59 -42.66 14.57
C MET A 1 28.86 -41.35 14.31
N THR A 2 28.18 -40.79 15.31
CA THR A 2 27.56 -39.47 15.16
C THR A 2 28.68 -38.45 15.31
N ASP A 3 29.13 -37.87 14.20
CA ASP A 3 30.17 -36.85 14.21
C ASP A 3 29.75 -35.68 15.11
N ARG A 4 30.41 -35.56 16.26
CA ARG A 4 30.20 -34.45 17.19
C ARG A 4 31.11 -33.32 16.77
N LYS A 5 30.50 -32.24 16.26
CA LYS A 5 31.21 -31.00 15.98
C LYS A 5 31.28 -30.17 17.27
N THR A 6 32.49 -29.83 17.69
CA THR A 6 32.76 -28.99 18.86
C THR A 6 32.99 -27.54 18.43
N LEU A 7 32.42 -26.60 19.17
CA LEU A 7 32.60 -25.16 18.99
C LEU A 7 33.22 -24.57 20.25
N SER A 8 34.31 -23.82 20.09
CA SER A 8 34.90 -23.05 21.18
C SER A 8 34.18 -21.70 21.30
N ILE A 9 33.67 -21.42 22.50
CA ILE A 9 33.01 -20.15 22.85
C ILE A 9 33.63 -19.60 24.13
N SER A 10 33.49 -18.28 24.35
CA SER A 10 33.93 -17.68 25.61
C SER A 10 33.09 -18.17 26.78
N LEU A 11 33.69 -18.24 27.97
CA LEU A 11 32.98 -18.64 29.19
C LEU A 11 31.75 -17.74 29.48
N GLY A 12 31.86 -16.45 29.16
CA GLY A 12 30.74 -15.50 29.29
C GLY A 12 29.57 -15.84 28.36
N ALA A 13 29.86 -16.14 27.08
CA ALA A 13 28.84 -16.55 26.12
C ALA A 13 28.20 -17.89 26.50
N HIS A 14 28.98 -18.82 27.04
CA HIS A 14 28.45 -20.09 27.54
C HIS A 14 27.45 -19.92 28.67
N ARG A 15 27.78 -19.09 29.67
CA ARG A 15 26.85 -18.76 30.78
C ARG A 15 25.59 -18.03 30.31
N GLN A 16 25.70 -17.21 29.27
CA GLN A 16 24.54 -16.56 28.66
C GLN A 16 23.66 -17.59 27.94
N LEU A 17 24.26 -18.55 27.23
CA LEU A 17 23.54 -19.64 26.58
C LEU A 17 22.81 -20.51 27.61
N GLU A 18 23.45 -20.85 28.73
CA GLU A 18 22.81 -21.57 29.85
C GLU A 18 21.60 -20.82 30.38
N LYS A 19 21.78 -19.54 30.76
CA LYS A 19 20.67 -18.70 31.26
C LYS A 19 19.51 -18.60 30.27
N LEU A 20 19.82 -18.45 28.98
CA LEU A 20 18.80 -18.34 27.94
C LEU A 20 18.08 -19.69 27.73
N GLY A 21 18.81 -20.80 27.81
CA GLY A 21 18.25 -22.16 27.79
C GLY A 21 17.29 -22.39 28.94
N ASP A 22 17.69 -22.03 30.17
CA ASP A 22 16.85 -22.15 31.37
C ASP A 22 15.58 -21.30 31.26
N GLN A 23 15.69 -20.05 30.78
CA GLN A 23 14.55 -19.15 30.60
C GLN A 23 13.53 -19.67 29.59
N LEU A 24 13.99 -20.34 28.53
CA LEU A 24 13.16 -20.85 27.45
C LEU A 24 12.76 -22.32 27.65
N GLY A 25 13.27 -22.98 28.69
CA GLY A 25 13.05 -24.40 28.95
C GLY A 25 13.67 -25.31 27.86
N LEU A 26 14.77 -24.88 27.24
CA LEU A 26 15.41 -25.58 26.12
C LEU A 26 16.79 -26.09 26.49
N SER A 27 17.14 -27.29 26.00
CA SER A 27 18.52 -27.77 26.08
C SER A 27 19.45 -26.94 25.21
N HIS A 28 20.76 -26.91 25.51
CA HIS A 28 21.73 -26.15 24.70
C HIS A 28 21.69 -26.52 23.21
N LYS A 29 21.51 -27.81 22.92
CA LYS A 29 21.43 -28.30 21.54
C LYS A 29 20.18 -27.74 20.85
N ASP A 30 19.03 -27.83 21.51
CA ASP A 30 17.76 -27.41 20.94
C ASP A 30 17.70 -25.90 20.78
N LEU A 31 18.29 -25.16 21.73
CA LEU A 31 18.39 -23.71 21.65
C LEU A 31 19.22 -23.27 20.43
N VAL A 32 20.40 -23.86 20.22
CA VAL A 32 21.24 -23.54 19.04
C VAL A 32 20.52 -23.89 17.74
N SER A 33 19.84 -25.05 17.69
CA SER A 33 19.02 -25.42 16.53
C SER A 33 17.89 -24.43 16.27
N ALA A 34 17.17 -24.00 17.31
CA ALA A 34 16.11 -23.01 17.21
C ALA A 34 16.63 -21.65 16.73
N MET A 35 17.78 -21.20 17.22
CA MET A 35 18.42 -19.96 16.77
C MET A 35 18.78 -20.02 15.28
N LEU A 36 19.37 -21.12 14.80
CA LEU A 36 19.70 -21.31 13.39
C LEU A 36 18.43 -21.24 12.52
N GLN A 37 17.38 -21.93 12.92
CA GLN A 37 16.11 -21.91 12.20
C GLN A 37 15.46 -20.52 12.22
N PHE A 38 15.50 -19.83 13.36
CA PHE A 38 14.99 -18.48 13.52
C PHE A 38 15.65 -17.50 12.54
N PHE A 39 16.99 -17.47 12.48
CA PHE A 39 17.71 -16.59 11.55
C PHE A 39 17.51 -17.01 10.09
N ALA A 40 17.41 -18.31 9.81
CA ALA A 40 17.17 -18.80 8.46
C ALA A 40 15.80 -18.36 7.90
N VAL A 41 14.76 -18.33 8.75
CA VAL A 41 13.40 -17.95 8.38
C VAL A 41 13.22 -16.43 8.38
N THR A 42 13.67 -15.75 9.43
CA THR A 42 13.44 -14.30 9.61
C THR A 42 14.39 -13.44 8.79
N LYS A 43 15.49 -13.99 8.28
CA LYS A 43 16.56 -13.28 7.55
C LYS A 43 17.18 -12.12 8.34
N LEU A 44 17.03 -12.13 9.67
CA LEU A 44 17.65 -11.14 10.56
C LEU A 44 19.16 -11.38 10.66
N ASP A 45 19.94 -10.31 10.58
CA ASP A 45 21.38 -10.37 10.80
C ASP A 45 21.67 -10.45 12.32
N PRO A 46 22.24 -11.56 12.83
CA PRO A 46 22.51 -11.73 14.25
C PRO A 46 23.55 -10.75 14.81
N ARG A 47 24.29 -10.02 13.96
CA ARG A 47 25.22 -8.96 14.37
C ARG A 47 24.52 -7.65 14.71
N TYR A 48 23.28 -7.48 14.27
CA TYR A 48 22.44 -6.32 14.53
C TYR A 48 21.19 -6.78 15.30
N PRO A 49 21.32 -7.10 16.61
CA PRO A 49 20.22 -7.65 17.41
C PRO A 49 19.03 -6.69 17.56
N LYS A 50 19.22 -5.41 17.20
CA LYS A 50 18.15 -4.44 17.05
C LYS A 50 17.46 -4.61 15.69
N ALA A 51 16.78 -5.75 15.49
CA ALA A 51 15.57 -5.66 14.70
C ALA A 51 14.64 -4.74 15.51
N ASP A 52 14.17 -3.64 14.91
CA ASP A 52 13.14 -2.80 15.53
C ASP A 52 12.11 -3.72 16.19
N ALA A 53 11.85 -3.54 17.49
CA ALA A 53 10.86 -4.35 18.19
C ALA A 53 9.57 -4.41 17.35
N PRO A 54 8.85 -5.53 17.30
CA PRO A 54 7.65 -5.66 16.47
C PRO A 54 6.68 -4.47 16.64
N ASP A 55 6.61 -3.90 17.84
CA ASP A 55 5.84 -2.69 18.17
C ASP A 55 6.33 -1.43 17.42
N ILE A 56 7.64 -1.28 17.22
CA ILE A 56 8.24 -0.17 16.46
C ILE A 56 7.97 -0.33 14.97
N VAL A 57 8.03 -1.56 14.44
CA VAL A 57 7.69 -1.85 13.04
C VAL A 57 6.21 -1.60 12.79
N LEU A 58 5.34 -2.05 13.70
CA LEU A 58 3.89 -1.81 13.65
C LEU A 58 3.59 -0.32 13.72
N LYS A 59 4.22 0.42 14.66
CA LYS A 59 4.06 1.87 14.75
C LYS A 59 4.49 2.59 13.47
N LYS A 60 5.65 2.22 12.90
CA LYS A 60 6.12 2.79 11.62
C LYS A 60 5.15 2.48 10.46
N LEU A 61 4.50 1.32 10.47
CA LEU A 61 3.49 0.98 9.48
C LEU A 61 2.22 1.83 9.67
N THR A 62 1.72 1.95 10.91
CA THR A 62 0.58 2.81 11.24
C THR A 62 0.84 4.26 10.86
N ASP A 63 2.01 4.81 11.22
CA ASP A 63 2.39 6.19 10.87
C ASP A 63 2.41 6.42 9.35
N LYS A 64 2.85 5.41 8.58
CA LYS A 64 2.84 5.46 7.10
C LYS A 64 1.42 5.40 6.53
N VAL A 65 0.54 4.59 7.11
CA VAL A 65 -0.87 4.50 6.71
C VAL A 65 -1.58 5.82 7.00
N ASP A 66 -1.39 6.39 8.19
CA ASP A 66 -1.97 7.70 8.56
C ASP A 66 -1.46 8.83 7.65
N ALA A 67 -0.18 8.80 7.28
CA ALA A 67 0.39 9.76 6.34
C ALA A 67 -0.20 9.61 4.93
N LEU A 68 -0.44 8.37 4.49
CA LEU A 68 -1.09 8.09 3.20
C LEU A 68 -2.53 8.60 3.19
N ASP A 69 -3.29 8.33 4.26
CA ASP A 69 -4.68 8.78 4.39
C ASP A 69 -4.80 10.30 4.32
N LYS A 70 -3.95 11.02 5.06
CA LYS A 70 -3.90 12.50 4.99
C LYS A 70 -3.60 13.03 3.59
N ARG A 71 -2.69 12.39 2.85
CA ARG A 71 -2.38 12.78 1.47
C ARG A 71 -3.55 12.52 0.54
N PHE A 72 -4.25 11.40 0.74
CA PHE A 72 -5.41 11.02 -0.05
C PHE A 72 -6.58 11.99 0.14
N ILE A 73 -6.90 12.33 1.40
CA ILE A 73 -7.91 13.33 1.74
C ILE A 73 -7.50 14.70 1.19
N GLY A 74 -6.23 15.09 1.29
CA GLY A 74 -5.72 16.33 0.73
C GLY A 74 -5.90 16.41 -0.78
N PHE A 75 -5.58 15.32 -1.49
CA PHE A 75 -5.81 15.22 -2.93
C PHE A 75 -7.28 15.35 -3.30
N ILE A 76 -8.19 14.64 -2.61
CA ILE A 76 -9.64 14.72 -2.87
C ILE A 76 -10.13 16.16 -2.69
N ARG A 77 -9.73 16.84 -1.61
CA ARG A 77 -10.13 18.23 -1.36
C ARG A 77 -9.62 19.18 -2.44
N GLU A 78 -8.39 18.98 -2.90
CA GLU A 78 -7.82 19.80 -3.98
C GLU A 78 -8.56 19.56 -5.30
N GLN A 79 -8.87 18.31 -5.64
CA GLN A 79 -9.67 17.98 -6.81
C GLN A 79 -11.09 18.56 -6.72
N GLU A 80 -11.72 18.50 -5.54
CA GLU A 80 -13.04 19.10 -5.31
C GLU A 80 -13.02 20.61 -5.54
N LYS A 81 -12.02 21.29 -4.98
CA LYS A 81 -11.89 22.75 -5.10
C LYS A 81 -11.55 23.19 -6.51
N THR A 82 -10.62 22.51 -7.17
CA THR A 82 -10.00 22.99 -8.41
C THR A 82 -10.74 22.52 -9.66
N LEU A 83 -11.44 21.38 -9.61
CA LEU A 83 -12.19 20.83 -10.74
C LEU A 83 -13.70 20.77 -10.48
N LEU A 84 -14.13 20.07 -9.43
CA LEU A 84 -15.55 19.74 -9.26
C LEU A 84 -16.44 20.95 -8.97
N LYS A 85 -16.00 21.87 -8.10
CA LYS A 85 -16.76 23.09 -7.78
C LYS A 85 -16.92 24.04 -8.98
N PRO A 86 -15.85 24.35 -9.75
CA PRO A 86 -16.00 25.11 -10.99
C PRO A 86 -16.95 24.44 -11.99
N MET A 87 -16.81 23.12 -12.22
CA MET A 87 -17.72 22.40 -13.12
C MET A 87 -19.19 22.47 -12.65
N GLN A 88 -19.44 22.37 -11.34
CA GLN A 88 -20.78 22.53 -10.79
C GLN A 88 -21.35 23.93 -11.06
N ALA A 89 -20.54 24.98 -10.90
CA ALA A 89 -20.93 26.35 -11.18
C ALA A 89 -21.24 26.56 -12.67
N ASP A 90 -20.40 26.02 -13.56
CA ASP A 90 -20.58 26.10 -15.01
C ASP A 90 -21.87 25.39 -15.45
N VAL A 91 -22.15 24.19 -14.92
CA VAL A 91 -23.39 23.44 -15.20
C VAL A 91 -24.63 24.21 -14.72
N GLN A 92 -24.56 24.85 -13.55
CA GLN A 92 -25.66 25.68 -13.04
C GLN A 92 -25.89 26.92 -13.92
N ALA A 93 -24.81 27.59 -14.34
CA ALA A 93 -24.89 28.73 -15.24
C ALA A 93 -25.49 28.34 -16.60
N LEU A 94 -25.10 27.18 -17.16
CA LEU A 94 -25.65 26.63 -18.39
C LEU A 94 -27.15 26.31 -18.28
N ARG A 95 -27.58 25.72 -17.17
CA ARG A 95 -29.01 25.48 -16.92
C ARG A 95 -29.80 26.77 -16.86
N GLN A 96 -29.33 27.75 -16.10
CA GLN A 96 -29.99 29.06 -16.00
C GLN A 96 -30.04 29.80 -17.34
N ALA A 97 -28.96 29.73 -18.13
CA ALA A 97 -28.93 30.27 -19.49
C ALA A 97 -29.96 29.58 -20.40
N SER A 98 -30.10 28.26 -20.32
CA SER A 98 -31.12 27.51 -21.08
C SER A 98 -32.55 27.78 -20.63
N GLU A 99 -32.77 28.06 -19.34
CA GLU A 99 -34.09 28.39 -18.79
C GLU A 99 -34.50 29.83 -19.14
N SER A 100 -33.53 30.74 -19.27
CA SER A 100 -33.75 32.13 -19.71
C SER A 100 -33.93 32.29 -21.23
N SER A 101 -33.71 31.24 -22.02
CA SER A 101 -33.89 31.22 -23.48
C SER A 101 -34.83 30.08 -23.89
N SER A 102 -36.13 30.35 -24.05
CA SER A 102 -37.11 29.36 -24.54
C SER A 102 -36.88 28.97 -26.01
N PRO A 103 -37.41 27.81 -26.49
CA PRO A 103 -37.10 26.44 -26.12
C PRO A 103 -36.34 25.77 -27.29
N ALA A 104 -35.01 25.78 -27.22
CA ALA A 104 -34.17 24.88 -28.01
C ALA A 104 -33.12 24.26 -27.08
N GLY A 105 -33.59 23.76 -25.94
CA GLY A 105 -32.75 23.09 -24.95
C GLY A 105 -32.25 21.77 -25.52
N LEU A 106 -30.96 21.49 -25.31
CA LEU A 106 -30.36 20.17 -25.49
C LEU A 106 -31.32 19.14 -24.91
N THR A 107 -31.70 18.15 -25.73
CA THR A 107 -32.68 17.15 -25.30
C THR A 107 -32.10 16.37 -24.12
N PRO A 108 -32.94 15.82 -23.22
CA PRO A 108 -32.46 15.05 -22.06
C PRO A 108 -31.46 13.95 -22.42
N ALA A 109 -31.61 13.35 -23.60
CA ALA A 109 -30.71 12.34 -24.15
C ALA A 109 -29.29 12.88 -24.45
N GLN A 110 -29.16 14.11 -24.96
CA GLN A 110 -27.86 14.73 -25.22
C GLN A 110 -27.12 15.10 -23.93
N LEU A 111 -27.87 15.44 -22.88
CA LEU A 111 -27.32 15.71 -21.55
C LEU A 111 -26.82 14.44 -20.87
N GLU A 112 -27.57 13.33 -21.00
CA GLU A 112 -27.15 12.01 -20.52
C GLU A 112 -25.90 11.51 -21.24
N GLU A 113 -25.80 11.69 -22.55
CA GLU A 113 -24.61 11.29 -23.33
C GLU A 113 -23.36 12.06 -22.87
N GLN A 114 -23.48 13.38 -22.66
CA GLN A 114 -22.37 14.19 -22.13
C GLN A 114 -22.00 13.82 -20.69
N LEU A 115 -22.98 13.58 -19.81
CA LEU A 115 -22.71 13.17 -18.44
C LEU A 115 -22.04 11.79 -18.38
N THR A 116 -22.43 10.88 -19.28
CA THR A 116 -21.81 9.56 -19.39
C THR A 116 -20.35 9.67 -19.82
N GLY A 117 -20.05 10.51 -20.83
CA GLY A 117 -18.68 10.77 -21.26
C GLY A 117 -17.81 11.42 -20.17
N VAL A 118 -18.38 12.32 -19.36
CA VAL A 118 -17.68 12.91 -18.20
C VAL A 118 -17.40 11.86 -17.11
N VAL A 119 -18.36 10.97 -16.83
CA VAL A 119 -18.19 9.89 -15.85
C VAL A 119 -17.10 8.92 -16.30
N GLU A 120 -17.05 8.56 -17.58
CA GLU A 120 -16.00 7.71 -18.14
C GLU A 120 -14.62 8.37 -18.08
N ALA A 121 -14.54 9.67 -18.39
CA ALA A 121 -13.29 10.43 -18.28
C ALA A 121 -12.80 10.50 -16.82
N VAL A 122 -13.70 10.74 -15.87
CA VAL A 122 -13.39 10.76 -14.43
C VAL A 122 -12.95 9.38 -13.94
N GLN A 123 -13.63 8.30 -14.34
CA GLN A 123 -13.21 6.94 -14.00
C GLN A 123 -11.82 6.60 -14.57
N THR A 124 -11.53 7.04 -15.79
CA THR A 124 -10.22 6.85 -16.43
C THR A 124 -9.13 7.60 -15.68
N LEU A 125 -9.40 8.85 -15.28
CA LEU A 125 -8.45 9.69 -14.55
C LEU A 125 -8.20 9.17 -13.12
N LEU A 126 -9.22 8.65 -12.44
CA LEU A 126 -9.10 7.95 -11.16
C LEU A 126 -8.25 6.69 -11.28
N ARG A 127 -8.44 5.88 -12.33
CA ARG A 127 -7.62 4.69 -12.57
C ARG A 127 -6.17 5.04 -12.88
N LEU A 128 -5.95 6.08 -13.69
CA LEU A 128 -4.60 6.52 -14.04
C LEU A 128 -3.85 7.06 -12.82
N SER A 129 -4.51 7.88 -11.99
CA SER A 129 -3.93 8.41 -10.75
C SER A 129 -3.68 7.33 -9.71
N PHE A 130 -4.57 6.33 -9.57
CA PHE A 130 -4.30 5.13 -8.78
C PHE A 130 -3.09 4.36 -9.32
N ARG A 131 -2.97 4.16 -10.64
CA ARG A 131 -1.82 3.49 -11.24
C ARG A 131 -0.52 4.24 -10.96
N THR A 132 -0.49 5.56 -11.12
CA THR A 132 0.71 6.35 -10.82
C THR A 132 1.05 6.28 -9.33
N ALA A 133 0.05 6.38 -8.44
CA ALA A 133 0.27 6.24 -7.00
C ALA A 133 0.75 4.83 -6.58
N LEU A 134 0.30 3.78 -7.27
CA LEU A 134 0.67 2.39 -7.02
C LEU A 134 2.02 2.01 -7.66
N VAL A 135 2.36 2.57 -8.82
CA VAL A 135 3.62 2.32 -9.54
C VAL A 135 4.77 3.13 -8.95
N ASP A 136 4.54 4.37 -8.54
CA ASP A 136 5.60 5.23 -7.98
C ASP A 136 5.94 4.90 -6.52
N ASN A 137 5.09 4.16 -5.80
CA ASN A 137 5.27 3.90 -4.36
C ASN A 137 5.55 2.42 -4.01
N ALA A 138 6.36 1.76 -4.84
CA ALA A 138 7.03 0.49 -4.52
C ALA A 138 6.11 -0.73 -4.30
N LEU A 139 5.23 -1.04 -5.25
CA LEU A 139 4.62 -2.37 -5.30
C LEU A 139 5.57 -3.41 -5.94
N ARG A 140 5.50 -4.64 -5.42
CA ARG A 140 6.09 -5.83 -6.05
C ARG A 140 5.58 -5.95 -7.49
N SER A 141 6.46 -6.35 -8.41
CA SER A 141 6.21 -6.47 -9.86
C SER A 141 4.93 -7.22 -10.23
N GLU A 142 4.49 -8.13 -9.36
CA GLU A 142 3.30 -8.97 -9.48
C GLU A 142 2.00 -8.14 -9.54
N TYR A 143 1.87 -7.09 -8.73
CA TYR A 143 0.66 -6.24 -8.72
C TYR A 143 0.57 -5.34 -9.94
N LYS A 144 1.72 -4.95 -10.49
CA LYS A 144 1.80 -4.22 -11.76
C LYS A 144 1.27 -5.09 -12.90
N GLN A 145 1.65 -6.37 -12.93
CA GLN A 145 1.18 -7.33 -13.93
C GLN A 145 -0.33 -7.58 -13.84
N GLN A 146 -0.90 -7.71 -12.64
CA GLN A 146 -2.35 -7.88 -12.46
C GLN A 146 -3.13 -6.63 -12.91
N ALA A 147 -2.65 -5.43 -12.59
CA ALA A 147 -3.28 -4.20 -13.03
C ALA A 147 -3.25 -4.07 -14.56
N ASP A 148 -2.12 -4.40 -15.19
CA ASP A 148 -1.99 -4.37 -16.65
C ASP A 148 -2.90 -5.40 -17.34
N GLN A 149 -3.09 -6.59 -16.74
CA GLN A 149 -4.01 -7.63 -17.25
C GLN A 149 -5.49 -7.22 -17.18
N LEU A 150 -5.91 -6.59 -16.09
CA LEU A 150 -7.30 -6.11 -15.94
C LEU A 150 -7.63 -5.00 -16.95
N ILE A 151 -6.64 -4.17 -17.28
CA ILE A 151 -6.78 -3.12 -18.30
C ILE A 151 -6.87 -3.73 -19.71
N ALA A 152 -6.07 -4.76 -20.02
CA ALA A 152 -6.13 -5.46 -21.29
C ALA A 152 -7.52 -6.10 -21.52
N GLN A 153 -8.05 -6.77 -20.49
CA GLN A 153 -9.40 -7.38 -20.54
C GLN A 153 -10.52 -6.36 -20.73
N GLN A 154 -10.41 -5.15 -20.16
CA GLN A 154 -11.41 -4.09 -20.35
C GLN A 154 -11.32 -3.40 -21.70
N ASN A 155 -10.12 -3.32 -22.30
CA ASN A 155 -9.91 -2.66 -23.59
C ASN A 155 -10.04 -3.61 -24.80
N GLY A 156 -10.37 -4.89 -24.58
CA GLY A 156 -10.57 -5.85 -25.66
C GLY A 156 -9.30 -6.19 -26.45
N LEU A 157 -8.15 -6.27 -25.76
CA LEU A 157 -6.88 -6.77 -26.29
C LEU A 157 -6.45 -8.06 -25.58
#